data_AF-A0A2L2XGT1-F1
#
_entry.id   AF-A0A2L2XGT1-F1
#
_cell.length_a   1.000
_cell.length_b   1.000
_cell.length_c   1.000
_cell.angle_alpha   90.00
_cell.angle_beta   90.00
_cell.angle_gamma   90.00
#
_symmetry.space_group_name_H-M   'P 1'
#
loop_
_entity.id
_entity.type
_entity.pdbx_description
1 polymer ?
#
loop_
_entity_poly.entity_id
_entity_poly.type
_entity_poly.pdbx_seq_one_letter_code
_entity_poly.pdbx_strand_id
1 'polypeptide(L)'
;MKRLTIEQLLGINKFAVDDDQAHIIVKKEICALCLNKPCTFACPANLYKLKDGQISFDYAGCLECGTCRAICPQATAALSWQYPRGGFGVNFRYG
;
A
#
# COMPACT_ATOMS: atom_id res chain seq x y z
N MET A 1 -4.32 14.04 -25.12
CA MET A 1 -4.96 13.58 -23.86
C MET A 1 -4.09 13.96 -22.68
N LYS A 2 -4.65 14.50 -21.60
CA LYS A 2 -3.91 14.82 -20.37
C LYS A 2 -3.69 13.52 -19.58
N ARG A 3 -2.43 13.23 -19.20
CA ARG A 3 -2.11 12.10 -18.32
C ARG A 3 -2.59 12.41 -16.90
N LEU A 4 -3.35 11.50 -16.31
CA LEU A 4 -3.80 11.61 -14.93
C LEU A 4 -2.66 11.19 -13.98
N THR A 5 -2.66 11.78 -12.79
CA THR A 5 -1.84 11.33 -11.66
C THR A 5 -2.36 10.01 -11.10
N ILE A 6 -1.55 9.30 -10.31
CA ILE A 6 -1.96 8.02 -9.71
C ILE A 6 -3.12 8.28 -8.73
N GLU A 7 -3.05 9.36 -7.98
CA GLU A 7 -4.09 9.77 -7.03
C GLU A 7 -5.42 10.04 -7.75
N GLN A 8 -5.39 10.68 -8.93
CA GLN A 8 -6.57 10.87 -9.77
C GLN A 8 -7.12 9.55 -10.32
N LEU A 9 -6.25 8.61 -10.69
CA LEU A 9 -6.67 7.28 -11.14
C LEU A 9 -7.32 6.48 -10.01
N LEU A 10 -6.74 6.50 -8.82
CA LEU A 10 -7.31 5.88 -7.63
C LEU A 10 -8.67 6.50 -7.27
N GLY A 11 -8.83 7.82 -7.43
CA GLY A 11 -10.11 8.50 -7.19
C GLY A 11 -11.27 8.04 -8.09
N ILE A 12 -11.00 7.30 -9.17
CA ILE A 12 -12.05 6.69 -10.02
C ILE A 12 -12.57 5.38 -9.40
N ASN A 13 -11.74 4.71 -8.58
CA ASN A 13 -12.13 3.50 -7.86
C ASN A 13 -12.99 3.84 -6.64
N LYS A 14 -13.75 2.85 -6.15
CA LYS A 14 -14.51 2.97 -4.91
C LYS A 14 -13.80 2.19 -3.82
N PHE A 15 -13.53 2.83 -2.70
CA PHE A 15 -12.95 2.22 -1.52
C PHE A 15 -13.92 2.30 -0.35
N ALA A 16 -13.99 1.24 0.44
CA ALA A 16 -14.59 1.24 1.76
C ALA A 16 -13.43 1.16 2.76
N VAL A 17 -13.04 2.28 3.34
CA VAL A 17 -11.86 2.36 4.22
C VAL A 17 -12.28 1.96 5.64
N ASP A 18 -11.46 1.12 6.27
CA ASP A 18 -11.61 0.71 7.65
C ASP A 18 -10.73 1.59 8.54
N ASP A 19 -11.27 2.73 8.99
CA ASP A 19 -10.50 3.73 9.76
C ASP A 19 -10.02 3.19 11.12
N ASP A 20 -10.70 2.17 11.65
CA ASP A 20 -10.36 1.53 12.93
C ASP A 20 -9.29 0.44 12.78
N GLN A 21 -9.14 -0.15 11.59
CA GLN A 21 -8.25 -1.29 11.36
C GLN A 21 -7.53 -1.23 10.00
N ALA A 22 -6.30 -0.71 10.02
CA ALA A 22 -5.39 -0.85 8.90
C ALA A 22 -5.08 -2.33 8.62
N HIS A 23 -5.32 -2.78 7.39
CA HIS A 23 -5.06 -4.17 6.97
C HIS A 23 -3.57 -4.45 6.66
N ILE A 24 -2.74 -3.41 6.56
CA ILE A 24 -1.28 -3.55 6.48
C ILE A 24 -0.64 -2.58 7.47
N ILE A 25 0.18 -3.12 8.38
CA ILE A 25 0.99 -2.34 9.31
C ILE A 25 2.46 -2.50 8.93
N VAL A 26 3.16 -1.38 8.79
CA VAL A 26 4.57 -1.31 8.44
C VAL A 26 5.42 -1.05 9.69
N LYS A 27 6.35 -1.95 10.00
CA LYS A 27 7.32 -1.80 11.09
C LYS A 27 8.50 -0.94 10.66
N LYS A 28 8.49 0.32 11.08
CA LYS A 28 9.42 1.37 10.61
C LYS A 28 10.87 1.04 10.93
N GLU A 29 11.12 0.43 12.08
CA GLU A 29 12.43 0.02 12.57
C GLU A 29 13.10 -1.01 11.65
N ILE A 30 12.33 -1.94 11.08
CA ILE A 30 12.86 -2.91 10.11
C ILE A 30 13.01 -2.25 8.73
N CYS A 31 12.05 -1.41 8.34
CA CYS A 31 12.12 -0.67 7.08
C CYS A 31 13.28 0.32 7.02
N ALA A 32 13.78 0.82 8.16
CA ALA A 32 14.96 1.67 8.24
C ALA A 32 16.22 0.95 7.73
N LEU A 33 16.33 -0.37 7.98
CA LEU A 33 17.45 -1.20 7.53
C LEU A 33 17.40 -1.55 6.03
N CYS A 34 16.24 -1.34 5.39
CA CYS A 34 16.08 -1.65 3.97
C CYS A 34 16.63 -0.50 3.11
N LEU A 35 17.80 -0.70 2.48
CA LEU A 35 18.44 0.28 1.60
C LEU A 35 17.63 0.55 0.32
N ASN A 36 17.22 -0.51 -0.37
CA ASN A 36 16.64 -0.39 -1.72
C ASN A 36 15.15 -0.02 -1.73
N LYS A 37 14.46 -0.18 -0.59
CA LYS A 37 13.04 0.15 -0.38
C LYS A 37 12.14 -0.19 -1.59
N PRO A 38 12.12 -1.45 -2.06
CA PRO A 38 11.48 -1.79 -3.34
C PRO A 38 9.97 -1.49 -3.39
N CYS A 39 9.32 -1.43 -2.24
CA CYS A 39 7.91 -1.07 -2.12
C CYS A 39 7.57 0.33 -2.66
N THR A 40 8.51 1.28 -2.70
CA THR A 40 8.25 2.66 -3.16
C THR A 40 8.06 2.78 -4.67
N PHE A 41 8.63 1.86 -5.44
CA PHE A 41 8.49 1.85 -6.91
C PHE A 41 7.70 0.66 -7.44
N ALA A 42 7.57 -0.42 -6.66
CA ALA A 42 6.81 -1.60 -7.06
C ALA A 42 5.31 -1.50 -6.75
N CYS A 43 4.88 -0.63 -5.82
CA CYS A 43 3.47 -0.48 -5.50
C CYS A 43 2.71 0.18 -6.68
N PRO A 44 1.74 -0.49 -7.32
CA PRO A 44 1.03 0.07 -8.47
C PRO A 44 0.17 1.29 -8.10
N ALA A 45 -0.26 1.37 -6.83
CA ALA A 45 -1.02 2.48 -6.28
C ALA A 45 -0.13 3.58 -5.66
N ASN A 46 1.20 3.43 -5.69
CA ASN A 46 2.17 4.42 -5.20
C ASN A 46 1.93 4.85 -3.74
N LEU A 47 1.54 3.90 -2.88
CA LEU A 47 1.11 4.17 -1.50
C LEU A 47 2.26 4.17 -0.48
N TYR A 48 3.44 3.67 -0.84
CA TYR A 48 4.64 3.74 0.01
C TYR A 48 5.44 5.00 -0.34
N LYS A 49 5.56 5.94 0.60
CA LYS A 49 6.34 7.17 0.42
C LYS A 49 7.55 7.18 1.36
N LEU A 50 8.70 7.55 0.81
CA LEU A 50 9.91 7.79 1.58
C LEU A 50 10.02 9.28 1.91
N LYS A 51 10.08 9.60 3.20
CA LYS A 51 10.35 10.96 3.69
C LYS A 51 11.33 10.88 4.85
N ASP A 52 12.41 11.66 4.79
CA ASP A 52 13.44 11.73 5.83
C ASP A 52 13.99 10.35 6.23
N GLY A 53 14.19 9.47 5.25
CA GLY A 53 14.67 8.10 5.45
C GLY A 53 13.63 7.10 5.98
N GLN A 54 12.42 7.56 6.34
CA GLN A 54 11.34 6.74 6.87
C GLN A 54 10.26 6.43 5.82
N ILE A 55 9.76 5.21 5.85
CA ILE A 55 8.63 4.79 5.02
C ILE A 55 7.32 5.17 5.73
N SER A 56 6.43 5.79 4.99
CA SER A 56 5.00 5.91 5.29
C SER A 56 4.21 5.09 4.28
N PHE A 57 3.08 4.55 4.71
CA PHE A 57 2.19 3.76 3.88
C PHE A 57 0.75 4.21 4.11
N ASP A 58 0.03 4.48 3.03
CA ASP A 58 -1.40 4.78 3.06
C ASP A 58 -2.20 3.55 2.63
N TYR A 59 -2.96 2.95 3.54
CA TYR A 59 -3.73 1.75 3.27
C TYR A 59 -5.08 2.06 2.60
N ALA A 60 -5.56 3.31 2.61
CA ALA A 60 -6.88 3.67 2.11
C ALA A 60 -7.03 3.48 0.60
N GLY A 61 -5.94 3.65 -0.16
CA GLY A 61 -5.89 3.44 -1.61
C GLY A 61 -5.42 2.05 -2.04
N CYS A 62 -5.26 1.11 -1.10
CA CYS A 62 -4.68 -0.21 -1.39
C CYS A 62 -5.54 -1.02 -2.37
N LEU A 63 -4.91 -1.54 -3.42
CA LEU A 63 -5.55 -2.40 -4.42
C LEU A 63 -5.49 -3.89 -4.06
N GLU A 64 -5.03 -4.23 -2.85
CA GLU A 64 -5.00 -5.61 -2.33
C GLU A 64 -4.14 -6.60 -3.14
N CYS A 65 -3.32 -6.10 -4.07
CA CYS A 65 -2.54 -6.92 -5.01
C CYS A 65 -1.41 -7.75 -4.39
N GLY A 66 -0.99 -7.48 -3.15
CA GLY A 66 0.07 -8.21 -2.46
C GLY A 66 1.50 -7.96 -2.98
N THR A 67 1.72 -7.09 -3.97
CA THR A 67 3.07 -6.81 -4.52
C THR A 67 4.07 -6.38 -3.45
N CYS A 68 3.64 -5.55 -2.48
CA CYS A 68 4.50 -5.12 -1.38
C CYS A 68 4.98 -6.28 -0.51
N ARG A 69 4.12 -7.30 -0.29
CA ARG A 69 4.47 -8.52 0.44
C ARG A 69 5.44 -9.38 -0.36
N ALA A 70 5.25 -9.50 -1.67
CA ALA A 70 6.10 -10.32 -2.53
C ALA A 70 7.51 -9.74 -2.71
N ILE A 71 7.63 -8.41 -2.84
CA ILE A 71 8.91 -7.77 -3.16
C ILE A 71 9.72 -7.35 -1.93
N CYS A 72 9.10 -7.28 -0.74
CA CYS A 72 9.80 -6.87 0.47
C CYS A 72 10.74 -7.99 0.95
N PRO A 73 12.08 -7.77 0.99
CA PRO A 73 13.02 -8.81 1.42
C PRO A 73 12.85 -9.24 2.88
N GLN A 74 12.18 -8.42 3.69
CA GLN A 74 11.91 -8.65 5.10
C GLN A 74 10.41 -8.75 5.35
N ALA A 75 9.60 -9.16 4.37
CA ALA A 75 8.14 -9.09 4.43
C ALA A 75 7.55 -9.67 5.73
N THR A 76 8.01 -10.85 6.15
CA THR A 76 7.54 -11.54 7.37
C THR A 76 7.83 -10.76 8.66
N ALA A 77 8.90 -9.99 8.68
CA ALA A 77 9.29 -9.20 9.84
C ALA A 77 8.71 -7.78 9.77
N ALA A 78 8.82 -7.13 8.60
CA ALA A 78 8.52 -5.72 8.35
C ALA A 78 7.03 -5.42 8.15
N LEU A 79 6.23 -6.39 7.70
CA LEU A 79 4.82 -6.18 7.36
C LEU A 79 3.94 -7.12 8.20
N SER A 80 2.98 -6.54 8.91
CA SER A 80 1.77 -7.27 9.27
C SER A 80 0.78 -7.06 8.12
N TRP A 81 0.67 -8.05 7.24
CA TRP A 81 -0.12 -7.96 6.02
C TRP A 81 -1.30 -8.93 6.10
N GLN A 82 -2.51 -8.41 5.93
CA GLN A 82 -3.73 -9.18 5.77
C GLN A 82 -4.62 -8.50 4.73
N TYR A 83 -5.60 -9.23 4.20
CA TYR A 83 -6.66 -8.58 3.44
C TYR A 83 -7.51 -7.68 4.37
N PRO A 84 -8.18 -6.65 3.83
CA PRO A 84 -9.21 -5.94 4.56
C PRO A 84 -10.30 -6.87 5.09
N ARG A 85 -11.00 -6.45 6.14
CA ARG A 85 -12.19 -7.18 6.62
C ARG A 85 -13.27 -7.19 5.53
N GLY A 86 -14.14 -8.19 5.56
CA GLY A 86 -15.26 -8.28 4.61
C GLY A 86 -16.09 -6.99 4.58
N GLY A 87 -16.33 -6.45 3.39
CA GLY A 87 -17.03 -5.18 3.19
C GLY A 87 -16.12 -3.95 3.12
N PHE A 88 -14.83 -4.08 3.44
CA PHE A 88 -13.82 -3.03 3.32
C PHE A 88 -12.85 -3.31 2.17
N GLY A 89 -12.03 -2.32 1.83
CA GLY A 89 -11.04 -2.39 0.76
C GLY A 89 -11.53 -1.81 -0.56
N VAL A 90 -10.91 -2.24 -1.66
CA VAL A 90 -11.25 -1.79 -3.02
C VAL A 90 -12.48 -2.53 -3.55
N ASN A 91 -13.39 -1.79 -4.17
CA ASN A 91 -14.59 -2.35 -4.79
C ASN A 91 -14.43 -2.35 -6.32
N PHE A 92 -13.99 -3.48 -6.88
CA PHE A 92 -13.94 -3.67 -8.33
C PHE A 92 -15.35 -3.86 -8.88
N ARG A 93 -15.76 -2.99 -9.81
CA ARG A 93 -17.11 -3.00 -10.41
C ARG A 93 -17.18 -3.86 -11.68
N TYR A 94 -16.07 -3.99 -12.39
CA TYR A 94 -16.00 -4.62 -13.72
C TYR A 94 -14.85 -5.62 -13.89
N GLY A 95 -14.20 -6.01 -12.78
CA GLY A 95 -12.93 -6.73 -12.79
C GLY A 95 -11.74 -5.77 -12.70
#